data_AF-A0A7K5TLW3-F1
#
_entry.id   AF-A0A7K5TLW3-F1
#
_cell.length_a   1.000
_cell.length_b   1.000
_cell.length_c   1.000
_cell.angle_alpha   90.00
_cell.angle_beta   90.00
_cell.angle_gamma   90.00
#
_symmetry.space_group_name_H-M   'P 1'
#
loop_
_entity.id
_entity.type
_entity.pdbx_description
1 polymer ?
#
loop_
_entity_poly.entity_id
_entity_poly.type
_entity_poly.pdbx_seq_one_letter_code
_entity_poly.pdbx_strand_id
1 'polypeptide(L)'
;MLAARLVCLRALPCQTIRPTITQASPALRSSSIKAYRLWQPSQNYATRAKTGARRGKLSQEVKEAAFEPSAETALKADRLGKFIVAGGAAVGLGALCYYGMGMSSEIGAIERAAIWPQYVKDRIQSTYMYFAGSIGMTALSAAAVSRSPALMNLMTKGSWLAIGATFAAMIGAGMLVRTISYEHSPIAKHAAWMMHSGVLGAVVAPLAFLGGPLLIRAAWYTAGIVGGLSTVAMCAPSEKFLNMGAPLGIGLGFVIASSIGSMFLPPTSAFGAGLYSVAVYGGLVLFGMFLLYDTQLVVKRAETLPLYGVPKYDPINACLGIYTDTLNIFIRVATMLAGGGGSRK
;
A
#
# COMPACT_ATOMS: atom_id res chain seq x y z
N MET A 1 36.26 -28.94 -11.99
CA MET A 1 37.35 -28.03 -12.39
C MET A 1 37.29 -27.81 -13.90
N LEU A 2 37.96 -26.75 -14.38
CA LEU A 2 38.24 -26.29 -15.75
C LEU A 2 38.15 -27.25 -16.97
N ALA A 3 38.06 -26.61 -18.15
CA ALA A 3 38.46 -27.08 -19.50
C ALA A 3 37.53 -28.09 -20.23
N ALA A 4 37.49 -28.16 -21.57
CA ALA A 4 38.18 -27.36 -22.61
C ALA A 4 37.36 -27.18 -23.93
N ARG A 5 37.89 -26.31 -24.80
CA ARG A 5 37.37 -25.87 -26.11
C ARG A 5 37.59 -26.89 -27.25
N LEU A 6 36.78 -26.79 -28.31
CA LEU A 6 37.08 -26.99 -29.75
C LEU A 6 36.10 -26.10 -30.54
N VAL A 7 36.39 -25.23 -31.53
CA VAL A 7 37.52 -24.90 -32.42
C VAL A 7 37.44 -25.48 -33.86
N CYS A 8 37.32 -24.53 -34.82
CA CYS A 8 37.79 -24.55 -36.22
C CYS A 8 36.89 -24.97 -37.42
N LEU A 9 36.97 -24.10 -38.45
CA LEU A 9 36.82 -24.33 -39.91
C LEU A 9 35.37 -24.55 -40.46
N ARG A 10 35.06 -24.25 -41.73
CA ARG A 10 35.88 -23.92 -42.93
C ARG A 10 35.20 -22.81 -43.77
N ALA A 11 35.82 -22.33 -44.86
CA ALA A 11 35.34 -21.16 -45.62
C ALA A 11 35.46 -21.28 -47.15
N LEU A 12 34.63 -20.49 -47.88
CA LEU A 12 34.80 -20.02 -49.28
C LEU A 12 34.72 -21.08 -50.41
N PRO A 13 34.61 -20.72 -51.73
CA PRO A 13 34.49 -19.37 -52.36
C PRO A 13 33.41 -19.19 -53.50
N CYS A 14 33.22 -17.92 -53.89
CA CYS A 14 33.10 -17.38 -55.28
C CYS A 14 31.83 -17.44 -56.19
N GLN A 15 31.70 -16.33 -56.97
CA GLN A 15 31.24 -16.20 -58.38
C GLN A 15 29.74 -16.33 -58.74
N THR A 16 29.13 -15.52 -59.63
CA THR A 16 29.40 -14.16 -60.18
C THR A 16 28.14 -13.58 -60.90
N ILE A 17 28.29 -12.42 -61.57
CA ILE A 17 27.49 -11.85 -62.68
C ILE A 17 26.42 -10.79 -62.32
N ARG A 18 26.56 -9.62 -62.98
CA ARG A 18 25.68 -8.43 -63.04
C ARG A 18 25.56 -8.02 -64.53
N PRO A 19 24.48 -7.37 -65.00
CA PRO A 19 24.46 -5.89 -65.20
C PRO A 19 23.09 -5.27 -64.72
N THR A 20 22.39 -4.23 -65.24
CA THR A 20 22.41 -3.41 -66.49
C THR A 20 21.72 -2.03 -66.26
N ILE A 21 21.46 -1.27 -67.34
CA ILE A 21 20.90 0.12 -67.45
C ILE A 21 20.00 0.09 -68.71
N THR A 22 18.85 0.76 -68.91
CA THR A 22 18.40 2.19 -68.77
C THR A 22 16.96 2.27 -68.20
N GLN A 23 16.24 3.39 -67.99
CA GLN A 23 16.24 4.83 -68.38
C GLN A 23 15.67 5.21 -69.78
N ALA A 24 14.38 5.58 -69.86
CA ALA A 24 13.83 6.57 -70.82
C ALA A 24 12.37 6.99 -70.52
N SER A 25 12.02 8.24 -70.87
CA SER A 25 10.67 8.79 -71.15
C SER A 25 10.88 9.89 -72.21
N PRO A 26 9.94 10.18 -73.16
CA PRO A 26 8.91 11.19 -72.88
C PRO A 26 7.61 11.13 -73.74
N ALA A 27 6.78 12.19 -73.61
CA ALA A 27 5.99 12.87 -74.67
C ALA A 27 4.54 12.44 -75.05
N LEU A 28 3.61 13.42 -74.86
CA LEU A 28 2.55 13.91 -75.79
C LEU A 28 1.55 12.89 -76.41
N ARG A 29 0.22 13.12 -76.42
CA ARG A 29 -0.49 14.34 -76.87
C ARG A 29 -1.97 14.41 -76.41
N SER A 30 -2.68 15.49 -76.78
CA SER A 30 -4.11 15.80 -76.56
C SER A 30 -5.06 15.10 -77.59
N SER A 31 -6.37 15.34 -77.77
CA SER A 31 -7.36 16.39 -77.38
C SER A 31 -8.79 15.91 -77.80
N SER A 32 -9.96 16.48 -77.46
CA SER A 32 -10.49 17.33 -76.36
C SER A 32 -11.96 17.71 -76.68
N ILE A 33 -12.92 17.70 -75.72
CA ILE A 33 -14.36 18.01 -75.96
C ILE A 33 -14.91 19.15 -75.07
N LYS A 34 -16.01 19.79 -75.52
CA LYS A 34 -16.48 21.13 -75.15
C LYS A 34 -17.32 21.25 -73.88
N ALA A 35 -17.18 22.45 -73.31
CA ALA A 35 -17.92 23.08 -72.22
C ALA A 35 -19.46 23.11 -72.33
N TYR A 36 -20.08 23.32 -71.17
CA TYR A 36 -21.19 24.27 -70.99
C TYR A 36 -20.86 25.21 -69.82
N ARG A 37 -21.29 26.49 -69.89
CA ARG A 37 -21.22 27.44 -68.76
C ARG A 37 -22.60 27.55 -68.13
N LEU A 38 -22.65 27.61 -66.80
CA LEU A 38 -23.73 28.26 -66.06
C LEU A 38 -23.14 29.16 -64.95
N TRP A 39 -23.97 29.85 -64.19
CA TRP A 39 -23.72 31.26 -63.85
C TRP A 39 -23.82 31.55 -62.34
N GLN A 40 -22.77 32.18 -61.79
CA GLN A 40 -22.71 32.91 -60.50
C GLN A 40 -22.98 32.11 -59.19
N PRO A 41 -22.71 32.69 -58.00
CA PRO A 41 -21.85 33.84 -57.67
C PRO A 41 -20.66 33.46 -56.75
N SER A 42 -19.71 34.38 -56.57
CA SER A 42 -18.59 34.21 -55.63
C SER A 42 -18.99 34.49 -54.17
N GLN A 43 -18.93 33.49 -53.29
CA GLN A 43 -18.94 33.69 -51.83
C GLN A 43 -17.57 33.33 -51.22
N ASN A 44 -16.85 34.36 -50.74
CA ASN A 44 -15.56 34.19 -50.08
C ASN A 44 -15.74 33.69 -48.63
N TYR A 45 -15.98 32.39 -48.46
CA TYR A 45 -15.88 31.77 -47.14
C TYR A 45 -14.41 31.62 -46.74
N ALA A 46 -13.98 32.43 -45.77
CA ALA A 46 -12.61 32.41 -45.28
C ALA A 46 -12.26 31.04 -44.67
N THR A 47 -11.22 30.39 -45.20
CA THR A 47 -10.69 29.11 -44.72
C THR A 47 -10.03 29.27 -43.36
N ARG A 48 -10.84 29.44 -42.30
CA ARG A 48 -10.37 29.51 -40.91
C ARG A 48 -9.83 28.14 -40.52
N ALA A 49 -8.53 27.95 -40.73
CA ALA A 49 -7.79 26.74 -40.40
C ALA A 49 -7.94 26.43 -38.91
N LYS A 50 -8.93 25.58 -38.57
CA LYS A 50 -9.07 25.03 -37.23
C LYS A 50 -7.88 24.09 -37.00
N THR A 51 -6.86 24.60 -36.33
CA THR A 51 -5.82 23.80 -35.66
C THR A 51 -6.46 23.01 -34.51
N GLY A 52 -7.28 22.02 -34.87
CA GLY A 52 -7.95 21.11 -33.95
C GLY A 52 -6.91 20.35 -33.16
N ALA A 53 -6.74 20.72 -31.89
CA ALA A 53 -5.67 20.18 -31.06
C ALA A 53 -5.76 18.65 -30.97
N ARG A 54 -4.67 17.94 -31.30
CA ARG A 54 -4.52 16.48 -31.15
C ARG A 54 -4.61 15.97 -29.69
N ARG A 55 -5.04 16.81 -28.74
CA ARG A 55 -5.16 16.53 -27.31
C ARG A 55 -6.07 15.33 -27.01
N GLY A 56 -7.09 15.09 -27.85
CA GLY A 56 -7.91 13.88 -27.79
C GLY A 56 -7.11 12.60 -28.08
N LYS A 57 -6.38 12.55 -29.20
CA LYS A 57 -5.59 11.37 -29.57
C LYS A 57 -4.47 11.07 -28.58
N LEU A 58 -3.68 12.06 -28.17
CA LEU A 58 -2.63 11.83 -27.17
C LEU A 58 -3.21 11.35 -25.83
N SER A 59 -4.35 11.90 -25.40
CA SER A 59 -5.03 11.44 -24.17
C SER A 59 -5.63 10.04 -24.31
N GLN A 60 -5.96 9.61 -25.53
CA GLN A 60 -6.46 8.27 -25.82
C GLN A 60 -5.30 7.27 -25.93
N GLU A 61 -4.23 7.58 -26.66
CA GLU A 61 -3.01 6.79 -26.79
C GLU A 61 -2.33 6.57 -25.42
N VAL A 62 -2.27 7.60 -24.56
CA VAL A 62 -1.79 7.45 -23.17
C VAL A 62 -2.75 6.61 -22.31
N LYS A 63 -4.06 6.68 -22.55
CA LYS A 63 -5.05 5.85 -21.84
C LYS A 63 -5.03 4.41 -22.33
N GLU A 64 -4.71 4.15 -23.59
CA GLU A 64 -4.51 2.82 -24.15
C GLU A 64 -3.21 2.22 -23.60
N ALA A 65 -2.07 2.91 -23.70
CA ALA A 65 -0.79 2.47 -23.14
C ALA A 65 -0.78 2.28 -21.61
N ALA A 66 -1.56 3.05 -20.84
CA ALA A 66 -1.71 2.85 -19.39
C ALA A 66 -2.56 1.62 -19.02
N PHE A 67 -3.44 1.18 -19.92
CA PHE A 67 -4.35 0.05 -19.74
C PHE A 67 -3.86 -1.23 -20.46
N GLU A 68 -2.84 -1.13 -21.33
CA GLU A 68 -2.19 -2.29 -21.94
C GLU A 68 -1.72 -3.30 -20.87
N PRO A 69 -1.94 -4.62 -21.07
CA PRO A 69 -1.61 -5.66 -20.10
C PRO A 69 -0.11 -6.00 -20.12
N SER A 70 0.72 -5.03 -19.74
CA SER A 70 2.18 -5.21 -19.64
C SER A 70 2.54 -6.03 -18.39
N ALA A 71 2.48 -7.37 -18.53
CA ALA A 71 2.92 -8.32 -17.50
C ALA A 71 4.37 -8.04 -17.04
N GLU A 72 5.25 -7.60 -17.94
CA GLU A 72 6.59 -7.13 -17.59
C GLU A 72 6.57 -5.96 -16.60
N THR A 73 5.70 -4.97 -16.81
CA THR A 73 5.62 -3.77 -15.94
C THR A 73 5.04 -4.14 -14.58
N ALA A 74 4.06 -5.04 -14.53
CA ALA A 74 3.56 -5.61 -13.28
C ALA A 74 4.66 -6.35 -12.50
N LEU A 75 5.44 -7.20 -13.17
CA LEU A 75 6.57 -7.92 -12.55
C LEU A 75 7.71 -6.97 -12.10
N LYS A 76 7.97 -5.88 -12.84
CA LYS A 76 8.93 -4.83 -12.44
C LYS A 76 8.44 -4.08 -11.20
N ALA A 77 7.15 -3.72 -11.14
CA ALA A 77 6.54 -3.04 -9.99
C ALA A 77 6.50 -3.92 -8.72
N ASP A 78 6.17 -5.20 -8.85
CA ASP A 78 6.20 -6.17 -7.74
C ASP A 78 7.64 -6.40 -7.22
N ARG A 79 8.61 -6.59 -8.13
CA ARG A 79 10.02 -6.74 -7.76
C ARG A 79 10.58 -5.50 -7.06
N LEU A 80 10.22 -4.30 -7.52
CA LEU A 80 10.61 -3.04 -6.89
C LEU A 80 10.01 -2.91 -5.48
N GLY A 81 8.73 -3.22 -5.31
CA GLY A 81 8.07 -3.22 -4.00
C GLY A 81 8.74 -4.17 -2.99
N LYS A 82 9.12 -5.38 -3.44
CA LYS A 82 9.90 -6.34 -2.65
C LYS A 82 11.27 -5.79 -2.25
N PHE A 83 12.01 -5.14 -3.15
CA PHE A 83 13.29 -4.49 -2.81
C PHE A 83 13.13 -3.33 -1.83
N ILE A 84 12.08 -2.52 -1.95
CA ILE A 84 11.78 -1.43 -1.01
C ILE A 84 11.51 -1.96 0.40
N VAL A 85 10.69 -3.02 0.53
CA VAL A 85 10.41 -3.66 1.82
C VAL A 85 11.66 -4.33 2.40
N ALA A 86 12.47 -5.01 1.58
CA ALA A 86 13.72 -5.61 2.03
C ALA A 86 14.75 -4.56 2.50
N GLY A 87 14.87 -3.43 1.79
CA GLY A 87 15.70 -2.31 2.20
C GLY A 87 15.24 -1.66 3.50
N GLY A 88 13.92 -1.43 3.64
CA GLY A 88 13.32 -0.94 4.88
C GLY A 88 13.55 -1.87 6.08
N ALA A 89 13.44 -3.19 5.87
CA ALA A 89 13.75 -4.19 6.89
C ALA A 89 15.24 -4.20 7.27
N ALA A 90 16.15 -4.06 6.30
CA ALA A 90 17.59 -3.97 6.56
C ALA A 90 17.95 -2.69 7.36
N VAL A 91 17.34 -1.55 7.03
CA VAL A 91 17.51 -0.29 7.79
C VAL A 91 16.94 -0.41 9.20
N GLY A 92 15.74 -0.99 9.36
CA GLY A 92 15.11 -1.21 10.67
C GLY A 92 15.92 -2.15 11.57
N LEU A 93 16.46 -3.23 11.02
CA LEU A 93 17.30 -4.18 11.75
C LEU A 93 18.69 -3.59 12.07
N GLY A 94 19.27 -2.80 11.15
CA GLY A 94 20.49 -2.03 11.41
C GLY A 94 20.31 -1.00 12.53
N ALA A 95 19.18 -0.29 12.55
CA ALA A 95 18.83 0.63 13.64
C ALA A 95 18.61 -0.11 14.97
N LEU A 96 17.93 -1.27 14.97
CA LEU A 96 17.76 -2.10 16.16
C LEU A 96 19.10 -2.57 16.73
N CYS A 97 20.03 -3.01 15.88
CA CYS A 97 21.38 -3.37 16.30
C CYS A 97 22.16 -2.15 16.82
N TYR A 98 22.11 -1.00 16.15
CA TYR A 98 22.84 0.21 16.53
C TYR A 98 22.40 0.75 17.92
N TYR A 99 21.10 0.92 18.13
CA TYR A 99 20.57 1.36 19.43
C TYR A 99 20.61 0.26 20.50
N GLY A 100 20.43 -1.01 20.12
CA GLY A 100 20.44 -2.15 21.04
C GLY A 100 21.83 -2.50 21.58
N MET A 101 22.89 -2.25 20.81
CA MET A 101 24.29 -2.39 21.26
C MET A 101 24.83 -1.16 21.99
N GLY A 102 24.01 -0.13 22.23
CA GLY A 102 24.45 1.09 22.93
C GLY A 102 25.48 1.93 22.17
N MET A 103 25.54 1.83 20.83
CA MET A 103 26.50 2.58 20.02
C MET A 103 26.09 4.04 19.74
N SER A 104 24.98 4.50 20.33
CA SER A 104 24.51 5.88 20.29
C SER A 104 25.15 6.73 21.38
N SER A 105 25.51 7.98 21.05
CA SER A 105 25.99 8.98 22.02
C SER A 105 24.87 9.62 22.88
N GLU A 106 23.69 8.98 22.92
CA GLU A 106 22.53 9.35 23.72
C GLU A 106 22.05 8.09 24.46
N ILE A 107 21.46 8.29 25.65
CA ILE A 107 21.04 7.25 26.61
C ILE A 107 20.31 6.12 25.87
N GLY A 108 20.85 4.90 25.99
CA GLY A 108 20.40 3.75 25.22
C GLY A 108 18.99 3.32 25.58
N ALA A 109 18.33 2.59 24.66
CA ALA A 109 16.97 2.09 24.83
C ALA A 109 16.73 1.38 26.18
N ILE A 110 17.68 0.54 26.57
CA ILE A 110 17.65 -0.28 27.78
C ILE A 110 17.82 0.60 29.02
N GLU A 111 18.66 1.63 28.95
CA GLU A 111 18.87 2.61 30.02
C GLU A 111 17.64 3.52 30.20
N ARG A 112 17.08 4.07 29.11
CA ARG A 112 15.86 4.89 29.17
C ARG A 112 14.68 4.09 29.74
N ALA A 113 14.52 2.84 29.31
CA ALA A 113 13.51 1.94 29.85
C ALA A 113 13.77 1.56 31.33
N ALA A 114 15.03 1.41 31.76
CA ALA A 114 15.36 1.22 33.16
C ALA A 114 14.99 2.46 34.00
N ILE A 115 15.40 3.66 33.55
CA ILE A 115 15.23 4.96 34.21
C ILE A 115 13.75 5.40 34.29
N TRP A 116 12.86 4.91 33.41
CA TRP A 116 11.43 5.28 33.44
C TRP A 116 10.77 5.04 34.81
N PRO A 117 10.04 6.04 35.36
CA PRO A 117 9.21 5.86 36.55
C PRO A 117 8.16 4.75 36.35
N GLN A 118 7.79 4.05 37.42
CA GLN A 118 6.86 2.91 37.34
C GLN A 118 5.52 3.27 36.68
N TYR A 119 4.95 4.45 36.98
CA TYR A 119 3.70 4.89 36.37
C TYR A 119 3.77 5.01 34.82
N VAL A 120 4.95 5.25 34.24
CA VAL A 120 5.16 5.27 32.78
C VAL A 120 5.12 3.84 32.24
N LYS A 121 5.78 2.91 32.94
CA LYS A 121 5.77 1.47 32.63
C LYS A 121 4.35 0.90 32.72
N ASP A 122 3.60 1.21 33.77
CA ASP A 122 2.20 0.78 33.96
C ASP A 122 1.27 1.29 32.83
N ARG A 123 1.44 2.55 32.40
CA ARG A 123 0.69 3.17 31.30
C ARG A 123 1.01 2.52 29.95
N ILE A 124 2.27 2.21 29.69
CA ILE A 124 2.69 1.50 28.47
C ILE A 124 2.19 0.05 28.51
N GLN A 125 2.37 -0.67 29.62
CA GLN A 125 1.93 -2.06 29.78
C GLN A 125 0.41 -2.21 29.64
N SER A 126 -0.38 -1.35 30.27
CA SER A 126 -1.84 -1.35 30.10
C SER A 126 -2.26 -1.07 28.65
N THR A 127 -1.60 -0.15 27.97
CA THR A 127 -1.82 0.11 26.52
C THR A 127 -1.51 -1.13 25.68
N TYR A 128 -0.40 -1.83 25.93
CA TYR A 128 -0.07 -3.08 25.22
C TYR A 128 -1.00 -4.26 25.59
N MET A 129 -1.56 -4.29 26.80
CA MET A 129 -2.60 -5.25 27.19
C MET A 129 -3.90 -5.02 26.42
N TYR A 130 -4.38 -3.78 26.31
CA TYR A 130 -5.56 -3.48 25.48
C TYR A 130 -5.29 -3.70 23.99
N PHE A 131 -4.09 -3.41 23.49
CA PHE A 131 -3.66 -3.76 22.14
C PHE A 131 -3.74 -5.28 21.88
N ALA A 132 -3.15 -6.10 22.75
CA ALA A 132 -3.19 -7.56 22.64
C ALA A 132 -4.63 -8.10 22.74
N GLY A 133 -5.43 -7.57 23.67
CA GLY A 133 -6.87 -7.86 23.77
C GLY A 133 -7.65 -7.48 22.52
N SER A 134 -7.29 -6.36 21.86
CA SER A 134 -7.92 -5.92 20.60
C SER A 134 -7.66 -6.94 19.48
N ILE A 135 -6.43 -7.43 19.36
CA ILE A 135 -6.06 -8.48 18.40
C ILE A 135 -6.82 -9.78 18.70
N GLY A 136 -6.88 -10.20 19.97
CA GLY A 136 -7.63 -11.38 20.39
C GLY A 136 -9.13 -11.28 20.05
N MET A 137 -9.77 -10.16 20.39
CA MET A 137 -11.18 -9.88 20.08
C MET A 137 -11.44 -9.82 18.56
N THR A 138 -10.50 -9.25 17.79
CA THR A 138 -10.54 -9.20 16.32
C THR A 138 -10.47 -10.60 15.72
N ALA A 139 -9.56 -11.45 16.22
CA ALA A 139 -9.42 -12.83 15.76
C ALA A 139 -10.66 -13.69 16.11
N LEU A 140 -11.23 -13.51 17.31
CA LEU A 140 -12.48 -14.16 17.71
C LEU A 140 -13.66 -13.72 16.84
N SER A 141 -13.78 -12.42 16.54
CA SER A 141 -14.81 -11.89 15.64
C SER A 141 -14.63 -12.41 14.21
N ALA A 142 -13.41 -12.39 13.67
CA ALA A 142 -13.12 -12.93 12.34
C ALA A 142 -13.45 -14.44 12.25
N ALA A 143 -13.18 -15.21 13.32
CA ALA A 143 -13.55 -16.62 13.42
C ALA A 143 -15.07 -16.84 13.53
N ALA A 144 -15.81 -15.96 14.20
CA ALA A 144 -17.27 -16.02 14.28
C ALA A 144 -17.93 -15.65 12.94
N VAL A 145 -17.48 -14.58 12.28
CA VAL A 145 -18.00 -14.11 11.00
C VAL A 145 -17.69 -15.09 9.87
N SER A 146 -16.48 -15.67 9.83
CA SER A 146 -16.12 -16.70 8.83
C SER A 146 -16.87 -18.02 8.99
N ARG A 147 -17.45 -18.31 10.18
CA ARG A 147 -18.36 -19.43 10.41
C ARG A 147 -19.83 -19.11 10.13
N SER A 148 -20.18 -17.86 9.86
CA SER A 148 -21.57 -17.42 9.63
C SER A 148 -21.79 -17.08 8.15
N PRO A 149 -22.48 -17.93 7.36
CA PRO A 149 -22.69 -17.67 5.93
C PRO A 149 -23.42 -16.36 5.64
N ALA A 150 -24.33 -15.93 6.53
CA ALA A 150 -25.06 -14.67 6.37
C ALA A 150 -24.15 -13.44 6.55
N LEU A 151 -23.25 -13.45 7.53
CA LEU A 151 -22.31 -12.35 7.77
C LEU A 151 -21.16 -12.38 6.76
N MET A 152 -20.65 -13.55 6.40
CA MET A 152 -19.66 -13.68 5.34
C MET A 152 -20.21 -13.18 4.00
N ASN A 153 -21.44 -13.57 3.62
CA ASN A 153 -22.12 -13.05 2.43
C ASN A 153 -22.47 -11.56 2.51
N LEU A 154 -22.40 -10.91 3.68
CA LEU A 154 -22.50 -9.45 3.79
C LEU A 154 -21.15 -8.79 3.52
N MET A 155 -20.06 -9.36 4.06
CA MET A 155 -18.70 -8.84 3.91
C MET A 155 -18.08 -9.09 2.53
N THR A 156 -18.55 -10.11 1.79
CA THR A 156 -18.11 -10.39 0.40
C THR A 156 -18.96 -9.70 -0.68
N LYS A 157 -20.12 -9.12 -0.32
CA LYS A 157 -20.96 -8.40 -1.29
C LYS A 157 -20.28 -7.12 -1.73
N GLY A 158 -19.75 -7.11 -2.96
CA GLY A 158 -19.23 -5.93 -3.67
C GLY A 158 -20.28 -4.87 -4.04
N SER A 159 -21.35 -4.71 -3.24
CA SER A 159 -22.32 -3.64 -3.40
C SER A 159 -21.77 -2.35 -2.79
N TRP A 160 -21.95 -1.23 -3.48
CA TRP A 160 -21.63 0.11 -2.96
C TRP A 160 -22.24 0.40 -1.59
N LEU A 161 -23.42 -0.15 -1.30
CA LEU A 161 -24.06 -0.02 0.02
C LEU A 161 -23.33 -0.83 1.11
N ALA A 162 -22.81 -2.01 0.80
CA ALA A 162 -22.04 -2.81 1.77
C ALA A 162 -20.64 -2.22 2.00
N ILE A 163 -20.01 -1.70 0.95
CA ILE A 163 -18.74 -0.97 1.03
C ILE A 163 -18.93 0.31 1.87
N GLY A 164 -19.95 1.11 1.57
CA GLY A 164 -20.29 2.31 2.35
C GLY A 164 -20.61 2.00 3.82
N ALA A 165 -21.42 0.97 4.08
CA ALA A 165 -21.79 0.56 5.43
C ALA A 165 -20.60 0.03 6.25
N THR A 166 -19.67 -0.73 5.64
CA THR A 166 -18.47 -1.21 6.33
C THR A 166 -17.51 -0.06 6.66
N PHE A 167 -17.28 0.89 5.74
CA PHE A 167 -16.54 2.12 6.07
C PHE A 167 -17.21 2.94 7.19
N ALA A 168 -18.53 3.15 7.11
CA ALA A 168 -19.28 3.87 8.14
C ALA A 168 -19.21 3.17 9.50
N ALA A 169 -19.29 1.83 9.55
CA ALA A 169 -19.16 1.06 10.78
C ALA A 169 -17.74 1.15 11.38
N MET A 170 -16.69 1.02 10.55
CA MET A 170 -15.30 1.14 11.00
C MET A 170 -15.01 2.52 11.61
N ILE A 171 -15.38 3.59 10.89
CA ILE A 171 -15.17 4.97 11.31
C ILE A 171 -16.05 5.30 12.52
N GLY A 172 -17.34 4.96 12.48
CA GLY A 172 -18.29 5.21 13.56
C GLY A 172 -17.90 4.54 14.87
N ALA A 173 -17.55 3.25 14.85
CA ALA A 173 -17.05 2.55 16.04
C ALA A 173 -15.71 3.15 16.51
N GLY A 174 -14.81 3.49 15.59
CA GLY A 174 -13.53 4.13 15.91
C GLY A 174 -13.67 5.54 16.51
N MET A 175 -14.72 6.29 16.17
CA MET A 175 -15.08 7.56 16.79
C MET A 175 -15.71 7.35 18.17
N LEU A 176 -16.63 6.37 18.28
CA LEU A 176 -17.37 6.06 19.51
C LEU A 176 -16.44 5.60 20.65
N VAL A 177 -15.40 4.80 20.37
CA VAL A 177 -14.36 4.49 21.37
C VAL A 177 -13.63 5.76 21.81
N ARG A 178 -13.34 6.68 20.89
CA ARG A 178 -12.56 7.90 21.17
C ARG A 178 -13.32 8.91 22.00
N THR A 179 -14.63 9.08 21.78
CA THR A 179 -15.46 10.07 22.50
C THR A 179 -15.86 9.65 23.91
N ILE A 180 -15.94 8.34 24.21
CA ILE A 180 -16.30 7.87 25.55
C ILE A 180 -15.11 8.03 26.52
N SER A 181 -15.36 8.65 27.67
CA SER A 181 -14.38 8.77 28.75
C SER A 181 -14.16 7.42 29.45
N TYR A 182 -12.89 7.03 29.60
CA TYR A 182 -12.48 5.81 30.30
C TYR A 182 -12.95 5.77 31.77
N GLU A 183 -12.90 6.91 32.49
CA GLU A 183 -13.26 6.97 33.90
C GLU A 183 -14.77 7.07 34.18
N HIS A 184 -15.48 7.94 33.46
CA HIS A 184 -16.89 8.23 33.78
C HIS A 184 -17.82 7.06 33.43
N SER A 185 -17.38 6.16 32.55
CA SER A 185 -18.21 5.06 32.03
C SER A 185 -17.35 3.88 31.56
N PRO A 186 -16.61 3.20 32.47
CA PRO A 186 -15.67 2.14 32.08
C PRO A 186 -16.35 1.00 31.33
N ILE A 187 -17.57 0.61 31.72
CA ILE A 187 -18.36 -0.42 31.03
C ILE A 187 -18.67 0.00 29.58
N ALA A 188 -19.12 1.24 29.36
CA ALA A 188 -19.41 1.76 28.03
C ALA A 188 -18.14 1.85 27.16
N LYS A 189 -17.01 2.25 27.76
CA LYS A 189 -15.70 2.28 27.09
C LYS A 189 -15.27 0.89 26.63
N HIS A 190 -15.39 -0.13 27.49
CA HIS A 190 -15.06 -1.51 27.15
C HIS A 190 -16.03 -2.10 26.12
N ALA A 191 -17.34 -1.83 26.23
CA ALA A 191 -18.32 -2.24 25.23
C ALA A 191 -18.05 -1.63 23.85
N ALA A 192 -17.72 -0.33 23.80
CA ALA A 192 -17.30 0.36 22.58
C ALA A 192 -16.02 -0.24 21.99
N TRP A 193 -15.02 -0.52 22.82
CA TRP A 193 -13.75 -1.11 22.42
C TRP A 193 -13.95 -2.52 21.83
N MET A 194 -14.73 -3.38 22.50
CA MET A 194 -15.12 -4.70 21.98
C MET A 194 -15.92 -4.59 20.68
N MET A 195 -16.84 -3.62 20.56
CA MET A 195 -17.57 -3.35 19.32
C MET A 195 -16.63 -2.96 18.18
N HIS A 196 -15.67 -2.06 18.41
CA HIS A 196 -14.70 -1.63 17.40
C HIS A 196 -13.79 -2.79 16.95
N SER A 197 -13.26 -3.58 17.89
CA SER A 197 -12.51 -4.79 17.57
C SER A 197 -13.35 -5.84 16.84
N GLY A 198 -14.62 -5.98 17.23
CA GLY A 198 -15.60 -6.83 16.56
C GLY A 198 -15.82 -6.41 15.10
N VAL A 199 -16.03 -5.12 14.83
CA VAL A 199 -16.23 -4.57 13.48
C VAL A 199 -14.99 -4.75 12.61
N LEU A 200 -13.79 -4.47 13.11
CA LEU A 200 -12.57 -4.71 12.31
C LEU A 200 -12.34 -6.21 12.07
N GLY A 201 -12.68 -7.07 13.02
CA GLY A 201 -12.65 -8.53 12.83
C GLY A 201 -13.61 -9.01 11.75
N ALA A 202 -14.80 -8.40 11.63
CA ALA A 202 -15.74 -8.68 10.56
C ALA A 202 -15.21 -8.25 9.18
N VAL A 203 -14.55 -7.08 9.09
CA VAL A 203 -13.93 -6.59 7.86
C VAL A 203 -12.69 -7.41 7.47
N VAL A 204 -11.96 -7.96 8.44
CA VAL A 204 -10.82 -8.89 8.21
C VAL A 204 -11.29 -10.30 7.85
N ALA A 205 -12.52 -10.71 8.22
CA ALA A 205 -13.01 -12.08 8.06
C ALA A 205 -12.91 -12.66 6.63
N PRO A 206 -13.13 -11.92 5.52
CA PRO A 206 -12.94 -12.44 4.16
C PRO A 206 -11.52 -12.94 3.86
N LEU A 207 -10.49 -12.52 4.61
CA LEU A 207 -9.15 -13.10 4.48
C LEU A 207 -9.10 -14.59 4.85
N ALA A 208 -10.11 -15.14 5.55
CA ALA A 208 -10.24 -16.57 5.83
C ALA A 208 -10.17 -17.44 4.56
N PHE A 209 -10.60 -16.94 3.40
CA PHE A 209 -10.50 -17.64 2.12
C PHE A 209 -9.05 -17.84 1.63
N LEU A 210 -8.07 -17.09 2.17
CA LEU A 210 -6.64 -17.31 1.90
C LEU A 210 -6.07 -18.56 2.60
N GLY A 211 -6.85 -19.17 3.50
CA GLY A 211 -6.53 -20.42 4.19
C GLY A 211 -5.80 -20.21 5.53
N GLY A 212 -6.24 -20.91 6.56
CA GLY A 212 -5.70 -20.83 7.93
C GLY A 212 -4.16 -20.93 8.03
N PRO A 213 -3.49 -21.90 7.37
CA PRO A 213 -2.03 -22.01 7.43
C PRO A 213 -1.28 -20.80 6.85
N LEU A 214 -1.87 -20.08 5.89
CA LEU A 214 -1.30 -18.85 5.34
C LEU A 214 -1.48 -17.70 6.33
N LEU A 215 -2.68 -17.54 6.90
CA LEU A 215 -2.97 -16.52 7.89
C LEU A 215 -2.13 -16.68 9.18
N ILE A 216 -1.88 -17.90 9.64
CA ILE A 216 -1.02 -18.17 10.80
C ILE A 216 0.42 -17.71 10.52
N ARG A 217 0.94 -17.92 9.31
CA ARG A 217 2.26 -17.39 8.89
C ARG A 217 2.26 -15.87 8.81
N ALA A 218 1.21 -15.28 8.22
CA ALA A 218 1.05 -13.83 8.15
C ALA A 218 0.99 -13.18 9.55
N ALA A 219 0.31 -13.82 10.50
CA ALA A 219 0.23 -13.38 11.89
C ALA A 219 1.60 -13.42 12.58
N TRP A 220 2.38 -14.51 12.43
CA TRP A 220 3.73 -14.60 12.99
C TRP A 220 4.70 -13.58 12.39
N TYR A 221 4.68 -13.38 11.07
CA TYR A 221 5.49 -12.33 10.43
C TYR A 221 5.06 -10.93 10.88
N THR A 222 3.76 -10.69 11.04
CA THR A 222 3.24 -9.41 11.57
C THR A 222 3.67 -9.20 13.01
N ALA A 223 3.61 -10.21 13.88
CA ALA A 223 4.08 -10.13 15.26
C ALA A 223 5.59 -9.81 15.33
N GLY A 224 6.40 -10.40 14.45
CA GLY A 224 7.82 -10.07 14.32
C GLY A 224 8.07 -8.63 13.84
N ILE A 225 7.34 -8.17 12.83
CA ILE A 225 7.41 -6.78 12.32
C ILE A 225 7.00 -5.80 13.41
N VAL A 226 5.86 -6.02 14.06
CA VAL A 226 5.30 -5.12 15.07
C VAL A 226 6.15 -5.09 16.34
N GLY A 227 6.63 -6.24 16.82
CA GLY A 227 7.52 -6.33 17.97
C GLY A 227 8.88 -5.67 17.70
N GLY A 228 9.47 -5.93 16.54
CA GLY A 228 10.75 -5.32 16.13
C GLY A 228 10.65 -3.80 15.99
N LEU A 229 9.63 -3.31 15.28
CA LEU A 229 9.40 -1.87 15.11
C LEU A 229 9.02 -1.19 16.44
N SER A 230 8.11 -1.75 17.24
CA SER A 230 7.79 -1.19 18.57
C SER A 230 9.03 -1.12 19.48
N THR A 231 9.94 -2.10 19.38
CA THR A 231 11.23 -2.05 20.07
C THR A 231 12.06 -0.87 19.56
N VAL A 232 12.29 -0.74 18.25
CA VAL A 232 13.01 0.41 17.66
C VAL A 232 12.38 1.76 18.03
N ALA A 233 11.06 1.84 18.13
CA ALA A 233 10.35 3.05 18.53
C ALA A 233 10.61 3.44 20.00
N MET A 234 10.65 2.47 20.91
CA MET A 234 11.09 2.69 22.30
C MET A 234 12.59 3.02 22.39
N CYS A 235 13.40 2.51 21.45
CA CYS A 235 14.83 2.81 21.37
C CYS A 235 15.15 4.23 20.88
N ALA A 236 14.42 4.73 19.88
CA ALA A 236 14.86 5.86 19.07
C ALA A 236 14.43 7.24 19.64
N PRO A 237 15.25 8.30 19.48
CA PRO A 237 14.91 9.65 19.93
C PRO A 237 13.59 10.18 19.35
N SER A 238 12.65 10.49 20.25
CA SER A 238 11.23 10.72 19.95
C SER A 238 10.92 11.99 19.16
N GLU A 239 11.80 13.01 19.18
CA GLU A 239 11.52 14.31 18.58
C GLU A 239 11.49 14.30 17.04
N LYS A 240 12.28 13.44 16.39
CA LYS A 240 12.35 13.42 14.91
C LYS A 240 11.09 12.82 14.29
N PHE A 241 10.65 11.68 14.81
CA PHE A 241 9.47 10.98 14.30
C PHE A 241 8.17 11.71 14.59
N LEU A 242 8.01 12.34 15.76
CA LEU A 242 6.78 13.09 16.09
C LEU A 242 6.51 14.25 15.10
N ASN A 243 7.57 14.82 14.53
CA ASN A 243 7.46 15.85 13.49
C ASN A 243 7.17 15.28 12.08
N MET A 244 7.26 13.96 11.88
CA MET A 244 6.93 13.30 10.60
C MET A 244 5.43 13.03 10.40
N GLY A 245 4.56 13.38 11.35
CA GLY A 245 3.12 13.13 11.25
C GLY A 245 2.46 13.71 9.98
N ALA A 246 2.91 14.88 9.52
CA ALA A 246 2.41 15.48 8.27
C ALA A 246 2.86 14.72 7.01
N PRO A 247 4.16 14.41 6.80
CA PRO A 247 4.61 13.46 5.77
C PRO A 247 3.90 12.11 5.80
N LEU A 248 3.67 11.53 6.98
CA LEU A 248 2.92 10.28 7.15
C LEU A 248 1.46 10.42 6.68
N GLY A 249 0.79 11.51 7.02
CA GLY A 249 -0.57 11.83 6.54
C GLY A 249 -0.67 11.97 5.03
N ILE A 250 0.32 12.60 4.38
CA ILE A 250 0.40 12.69 2.91
C ILE A 250 0.61 11.29 2.30
N GLY A 251 1.50 10.48 2.87
CA GLY A 251 1.69 9.08 2.47
C GLY A 251 0.42 8.25 2.62
N LEU A 252 -0.36 8.47 3.68
CA LEU A 252 -1.64 7.77 3.92
C LEU A 252 -2.67 8.14 2.86
N GLY A 253 -2.78 9.42 2.51
CA GLY A 253 -3.61 9.87 1.38
C GLY A 253 -3.23 9.18 0.07
N PHE A 254 -1.93 9.04 -0.22
CA PHE A 254 -1.44 8.36 -1.43
C PHE A 254 -1.70 6.84 -1.43
N VAL A 255 -1.54 6.16 -0.29
CA VAL A 255 -1.84 4.72 -0.14
C VAL A 255 -3.34 4.45 -0.18
N ILE A 256 -4.17 5.32 0.39
CA ILE A 256 -5.64 5.23 0.28
C ILE A 256 -6.08 5.44 -1.17
N ALA A 257 -5.60 6.50 -1.84
CA ALA A 257 -5.90 6.76 -3.25
C ALA A 257 -5.46 5.60 -4.16
N SER A 258 -4.30 5.00 -3.89
CA SER A 258 -3.82 3.82 -4.64
C SER A 258 -4.66 2.58 -4.37
N SER A 259 -5.08 2.37 -3.11
CA SER A 259 -5.96 1.25 -2.74
C SER A 259 -7.31 1.37 -3.44
N ILE A 260 -7.95 2.55 -3.40
CA ILE A 260 -9.21 2.84 -4.10
C ILE A 260 -9.01 2.70 -5.63
N GLY A 261 -7.95 3.26 -6.19
CA GLY A 261 -7.65 3.13 -7.62
C GLY A 261 -7.50 1.68 -8.08
N SER A 262 -6.89 0.82 -7.27
CA SER A 262 -6.77 -0.63 -7.54
C SER A 262 -8.09 -1.40 -7.52
N MET A 263 -9.18 -0.82 -7.00
CA MET A 263 -10.53 -1.40 -7.09
C MET A 263 -11.20 -1.15 -8.45
N PHE A 264 -10.77 -0.11 -9.18
CA PHE A 264 -11.34 0.28 -10.49
C PHE A 264 -10.47 -0.12 -11.68
N LEU A 265 -9.23 -0.58 -11.43
CA LEU A 265 -8.24 -0.86 -12.46
C LEU A 265 -7.73 -2.30 -12.33
N PRO A 266 -7.74 -3.12 -13.40
CA PRO A 266 -7.32 -4.51 -13.31
C PRO A 266 -5.81 -4.58 -12.98
N PRO A 267 -5.40 -5.45 -12.03
CA PRO A 267 -3.99 -5.57 -11.60
C PRO A 267 -3.05 -6.14 -12.67
N THR A 268 -3.57 -6.50 -13.85
CA THR A 268 -2.82 -6.89 -15.04
C THR A 268 -2.40 -5.71 -15.92
N SER A 269 -3.05 -4.55 -15.78
CA SER A 269 -2.68 -3.32 -16.50
C SER A 269 -1.40 -2.70 -15.90
N ALA A 270 -0.59 -2.05 -16.72
CA ALA A 270 0.63 -1.39 -16.27
C ALA A 270 0.39 -0.41 -15.10
N PHE A 271 -0.67 0.41 -15.20
CA PHE A 271 -1.04 1.37 -14.17
C PHE A 271 -1.69 0.70 -12.94
N GLY A 272 -2.61 -0.25 -13.13
CA GLY A 272 -3.25 -0.98 -12.03
C GLY A 272 -2.27 -1.80 -11.18
N ALA A 273 -1.28 -2.44 -11.81
CA ALA A 273 -0.20 -3.14 -11.12
C ALA A 273 0.70 -2.19 -10.32
N GLY A 274 0.95 -0.98 -10.84
CA GLY A 274 1.65 0.09 -10.12
C GLY A 274 0.90 0.50 -8.85
N LEU A 275 -0.40 0.79 -8.96
CA LEU A 275 -1.25 1.15 -7.82
C LEU A 275 -1.36 0.01 -6.80
N TYR A 276 -1.47 -1.24 -7.25
CA TYR A 276 -1.45 -2.42 -6.38
C TYR A 276 -0.11 -2.56 -5.63
N SER A 277 1.02 -2.37 -6.30
CA SER A 277 2.35 -2.40 -5.67
C SER A 277 2.52 -1.29 -4.64
N VAL A 278 2.11 -0.05 -4.96
CA VAL A 278 2.08 1.07 -4.02
C VAL A 278 1.17 0.78 -2.82
N ALA A 279 -0.01 0.21 -3.05
CA ALA A 279 -0.94 -0.14 -1.96
C ALA A 279 -0.35 -1.23 -1.05
N VAL A 280 0.14 -2.36 -1.59
CA VAL A 280 0.65 -3.48 -0.78
C VAL A 280 2.00 -3.16 -0.15
N TYR A 281 3.02 -2.86 -0.96
CA TYR A 281 4.40 -2.68 -0.49
C TYR A 281 4.65 -1.28 0.08
N GLY A 282 4.20 -0.23 -0.62
CA GLY A 282 4.30 1.15 -0.12
C GLY A 282 3.47 1.36 1.14
N GLY A 283 2.26 0.79 1.18
CA GLY A 283 1.44 0.72 2.38
C GLY A 283 2.12 -0.03 3.52
N LEU A 284 2.75 -1.19 3.29
CA LEU A 284 3.42 -1.94 4.36
C LEU A 284 4.55 -1.11 5.02
N VAL A 285 5.36 -0.41 4.24
CA VAL A 285 6.40 0.49 4.79
C VAL A 285 5.76 1.67 5.54
N LEU A 286 4.71 2.27 4.97
CA LEU A 286 4.01 3.39 5.58
C LEU A 286 3.38 3.03 6.94
N PHE A 287 2.66 1.91 7.03
CA PHE A 287 2.07 1.46 8.31
C PHE A 287 3.12 0.98 9.30
N GLY A 288 4.29 0.50 8.84
CA GLY A 288 5.45 0.33 9.70
C GLY A 288 5.96 1.66 10.29
N MET A 289 5.97 2.73 9.50
CA MET A 289 6.34 4.08 9.96
C MET A 289 5.28 4.70 10.88
N PHE A 290 3.99 4.49 10.64
CA PHE A 290 2.93 4.86 11.59
C PHE A 290 3.06 4.10 12.91
N LEU A 291 3.35 2.80 12.89
CA LEU A 291 3.55 2.01 14.10
C LEU A 291 4.73 2.54 14.95
N LEU A 292 5.82 2.98 14.30
CA LEU A 292 6.92 3.68 14.98
C LEU A 292 6.44 4.99 15.63
N TYR A 293 5.76 5.82 14.85
CA TYR A 293 5.21 7.11 15.27
C TYR A 293 4.25 6.98 16.45
N ASP A 294 3.26 6.09 16.37
CA ASP A 294 2.23 5.91 17.39
C ASP A 294 2.80 5.22 18.65
N THR A 295 3.77 4.32 18.53
CA THR A 295 4.49 3.80 19.70
C THR A 295 5.23 4.92 20.45
N GLN A 296 5.89 5.83 19.73
CA GLN A 296 6.54 7.00 20.35
C GLN A 296 5.53 8.04 20.87
N LEU A 297 4.37 8.19 20.24
CA LEU A 297 3.28 9.02 20.74
C LEU A 297 2.68 8.44 22.04
N VAL A 298 2.55 7.11 22.14
CA VAL A 298 2.13 6.39 23.35
C VAL A 298 3.14 6.59 24.49
N VAL A 299 4.44 6.45 24.23
CA VAL A 299 5.53 6.71 25.20
C VAL A 299 5.53 8.18 25.62
N LYS A 300 5.58 9.14 24.69
CA LYS A 300 5.60 10.57 25.01
C LYS A 300 4.34 11.01 25.76
N ARG A 301 3.16 10.43 25.46
CA ARG A 301 1.93 10.65 26.24
C ARG A 301 1.97 9.97 27.62
N ALA A 302 2.66 8.85 27.78
CA ALA A 302 2.84 8.20 29.08
C ALA A 302 3.80 8.99 29.99
N GLU A 303 4.84 9.58 29.42
CA GLU A 303 5.80 10.46 30.11
C GLU A 303 5.20 11.84 30.46
N THR A 304 4.54 12.51 29.51
CA THR A 304 4.14 13.93 29.67
C THR A 304 2.87 14.18 30.48
N LEU A 305 2.02 13.17 30.69
CA LEU A 305 0.74 13.38 31.37
C LEU A 305 0.92 13.35 32.91
N PRO A 306 0.71 14.46 33.64
CA PRO A 306 1.00 14.50 35.08
C PRO A 306 0.14 13.50 35.87
N LEU A 307 0.71 12.91 36.92
CA LEU A 307 0.06 11.89 37.76
C LEU A 307 -1.28 12.36 38.37
N TYR A 308 -1.34 13.63 38.77
CA TYR A 308 -2.51 14.27 39.38
C TYR A 308 -3.16 15.30 38.43
N GLY A 309 -3.06 15.08 37.12
CA GLY A 309 -3.65 15.95 36.09
C GLY A 309 -5.17 15.77 35.94
N VAL A 310 -5.84 16.85 35.52
CA VAL A 310 -7.22 16.80 35.03
C VAL A 310 -7.37 15.86 33.81
N PRO A 311 -6.51 15.92 32.77
CA PRO A 311 -6.48 14.88 31.75
C PRO A 311 -5.73 13.64 32.28
N LYS A 312 -6.46 12.55 32.50
CA LYS A 312 -5.89 11.26 32.88
C LYS A 312 -5.61 10.38 31.65
N TYR A 313 -4.76 9.38 31.85
CA TYR A 313 -4.27 8.52 30.77
C TYR A 313 -5.31 7.46 30.39
N ASP A 314 -5.70 7.44 29.11
CA ASP A 314 -6.66 6.48 28.54
C ASP A 314 -5.89 5.45 27.70
N PRO A 315 -5.61 4.24 28.23
CA PRO A 315 -4.81 3.24 27.54
C PRO A 315 -5.54 2.61 26.34
N ILE A 316 -6.89 2.66 26.32
CA ILE A 316 -7.68 2.19 25.19
C ILE A 316 -7.54 3.18 24.02
N ASN A 317 -7.73 4.49 24.27
CA ASN A 317 -7.51 5.50 23.22
C ASN A 317 -6.03 5.56 22.77
N ALA A 318 -5.08 5.25 23.66
CA ALA A 318 -3.67 5.13 23.32
C ALA A 318 -3.38 3.92 22.41
N CYS A 319 -4.03 2.76 22.63
CA CYS A 319 -3.73 1.55 21.87
C CYS A 319 -4.32 1.53 20.45
N LEU A 320 -5.36 2.34 20.18
CA LEU A 320 -6.12 2.32 18.91
C LEU A 320 -5.24 2.50 17.67
N GLY A 321 -4.22 3.36 17.72
CA GLY A 321 -3.34 3.67 16.59
C GLY A 321 -2.48 2.46 16.18
N ILE A 322 -1.62 2.02 17.11
CA ILE A 322 -0.79 0.80 17.03
C ILE A 322 -1.61 -0.42 16.59
N TYR A 323 -2.85 -0.54 17.10
CA TYR A 323 -3.81 -1.57 16.71
C TYR A 323 -4.26 -1.45 15.24
N THR A 324 -4.68 -0.27 14.77
CA THR A 324 -5.05 -0.06 13.36
C THR A 324 -3.88 -0.24 12.39
N ASP A 325 -2.66 0.14 12.78
CA ASP A 325 -1.45 -0.11 11.98
C ASP A 325 -1.15 -1.59 11.89
N THR A 326 -1.21 -2.31 13.02
CA THR A 326 -0.98 -3.76 13.08
C THR A 326 -1.94 -4.53 12.18
N LEU A 327 -3.22 -4.14 12.12
CA LEU A 327 -4.16 -4.76 11.17
C LEU A 327 -3.85 -4.40 9.71
N ASN A 328 -3.45 -3.15 9.42
CA ASN A 328 -3.03 -2.77 8.07
C ASN A 328 -1.77 -3.51 7.62
N ILE A 329 -0.82 -3.75 8.52
CA ILE A 329 0.37 -4.59 8.30
C ILE A 329 -0.08 -6.04 8.04
N PHE A 330 -0.91 -6.62 8.91
CA PHE A 330 -1.41 -7.99 8.78
C PHE A 330 -2.09 -8.25 7.43
N ILE A 331 -3.00 -7.37 7.02
CA ILE A 331 -3.72 -7.48 5.74
C ILE A 331 -2.72 -7.49 4.57
N ARG A 332 -1.71 -6.59 4.59
CA ARG A 332 -0.72 -6.47 3.50
C ARG A 332 0.30 -7.61 3.49
N VAL A 333 0.67 -8.14 4.65
CA VAL A 333 1.47 -9.37 4.76
C VAL A 333 0.68 -10.57 4.23
N ALA A 334 -0.60 -10.71 4.59
CA ALA A 334 -1.46 -11.80 4.11
C ALA A 334 -1.66 -11.77 2.58
N THR A 335 -1.93 -10.60 1.99
CA THR A 335 -2.06 -10.47 0.52
C THR A 335 -0.73 -10.70 -0.20
N MET A 336 0.40 -10.28 0.38
CA MET A 336 1.74 -10.57 -0.17
C MET A 336 2.06 -12.06 -0.16
N LEU A 337 1.73 -12.80 0.91
CA LEU A 337 1.91 -14.25 0.95
C LEU A 337 0.98 -14.99 -0.02
N ALA A 338 -0.26 -14.51 -0.20
CA ALA A 338 -1.20 -15.07 -1.17
C ALA A 338 -0.71 -14.86 -2.62
N GLY A 339 -0.33 -13.63 -2.99
CA GLY A 339 0.20 -13.32 -4.32
C GLY A 339 1.55 -14.00 -4.61
N GLY A 340 2.41 -14.15 -3.60
CA GLY A 340 3.71 -14.81 -3.74
C GLY A 340 3.65 -16.31 -4.03
N GLY A 341 2.55 -16.99 -3.68
CA GLY A 341 2.40 -18.44 -3.88
C GLY A 341 2.17 -18.87 -5.33
N GLY A 342 1.61 -18.00 -6.17
CA GLY A 342 1.17 -18.35 -7.53
C GLY A 342 2.29 -18.59 -8.55
N SER A 343 3.52 -18.12 -8.28
CA SER A 343 4.65 -18.18 -9.22
C SER A 343 5.55 -19.43 -9.05
N ARG A 344 4.99 -20.51 -8.49
CA ARG A 344 5.65 -21.83 -8.34
C ARG A 344 4.71 -22.97 -8.70
N LYS A 345 4.31 -23.02 -9.97
CA LYS A 345 3.80 -24.21 -10.69
C LYS A 345 3.99 -24.00 -12.18
#